data_AF-A0A384IAT9-F1
#
_entry.id   AF-A0A384IAT9-F1
#
_cell.length_a   1.000
_cell.length_b   1.000
_cell.length_c   1.000
_cell.angle_alpha   90.00
_cell.angle_beta   90.00
_cell.angle_gamma   90.00
#
_symmetry.space_group_name_H-M   'P 1'
#
loop_
_entity.id
_entity.type
_entity.pdbx_description
1 polymer ?
#
loop_
_entity_poly.entity_id
_entity_poly.type
_entity_poly.pdbx_seq_one_letter_code
_entity_poly.pdbx_strand_id
1 'polypeptide(L)'
;MILTRGARATGAVLSALLAVIVACWLIRDVRATSFGQLWRYWAGFNEPGLWVMPATSAMDVVLFVVYVAVAVASLRTAVAAPALVAAGVVTIGVRLPGLWTIGNRRMESGYSDDLRSRALICVFVALAAGAAMIITAGAGRRPPADSYEPLPTRPGPGAGVLAFLALGAAGAVLIAWEIRQMARYPELFPEWYTGGDRIGQQLTGAPAGWGAVLLALLCLFCGISAVARATHARPFGLIAAVLLLPGAVLGVMRIVHFEMFDHFDVLPGEMQLTVLSWMFQGFAAVAALIALAVPGGAGAPGPGREPWGGGPGWGPGQAAPPYPAQQPPGYGYPQGGGGFGPPPPPSQPPPGW
;
A
#
# COMPACT_ATOMS: atom_id res chain seq x y z
N MET A 1 1.70 11.66 8.48
CA MET A 1 2.45 12.73 7.80
C MET A 1 1.46 13.52 6.96
N ILE A 2 1.49 14.84 7.07
CA ILE A 2 0.64 15.77 6.31
C ILE A 2 1.55 16.50 5.32
N LEU A 3 1.12 16.61 4.07
CA LEU A 3 1.85 17.26 2.99
C LEU A 3 1.46 18.74 2.86
N THR A 4 2.43 19.57 2.51
CA THR A 4 2.18 20.95 2.04
C THR A 4 1.44 20.94 0.70
N ARG A 5 0.77 22.05 0.35
CA ARG A 5 0.07 22.18 -0.94
C ARG A 5 1.02 21.98 -2.13
N GLY A 6 2.24 22.53 -2.04
CA GLY A 6 3.28 22.35 -3.06
C GLY A 6 3.67 20.89 -3.23
N ALA A 7 3.98 20.19 -2.14
CA ALA A 7 4.34 18.77 -2.20
C ALA A 7 3.23 17.87 -2.75
N ARG A 8 1.96 18.21 -2.47
CA ARG A 8 0.80 17.52 -3.05
C ARG A 8 0.71 17.69 -4.56
N ALA A 9 0.88 18.91 -5.05
CA ALA A 9 0.86 19.20 -6.48
C ALA A 9 2.03 18.50 -7.19
N THR A 10 3.24 18.59 -6.64
CA THR A 10 4.42 17.89 -7.18
C THR A 10 4.21 16.37 -7.20
N GLY A 11 3.74 15.78 -6.09
CA GLY A 11 3.44 14.35 -6.03
C GLY A 11 2.39 13.90 -7.05
N ALA A 12 1.37 14.72 -7.28
CA ALA A 12 0.35 14.46 -8.30
C ALA A 12 0.92 14.54 -9.72
N VAL A 13 1.74 15.55 -10.02
CA VAL A 13 2.39 15.70 -11.33
C VAL A 13 3.33 14.54 -11.61
N LEU A 14 4.16 14.13 -10.64
CA LEU A 14 5.06 12.98 -10.77
C LEU A 14 4.27 11.68 -11.01
N SER A 15 3.18 11.47 -10.28
CA SER A 15 2.32 10.30 -10.47
C SER A 15 1.62 10.33 -11.83
N ALA A 16 1.12 11.49 -12.27
CA ALA A 16 0.50 11.65 -13.57
C ALA A 16 1.50 11.41 -14.72
N LEU A 17 2.74 11.88 -14.59
CA LEU A 17 3.82 11.61 -15.54
C LEU A 17 4.05 10.10 -15.70
N LEU A 18 4.18 9.38 -14.57
CA LEU A 18 4.33 7.92 -14.58
C LEU A 18 3.12 7.22 -15.23
N ALA A 19 1.91 7.68 -14.94
CA ALA A 19 0.69 7.16 -15.56
C ALA A 19 0.70 7.37 -17.09
N VAL A 20 1.11 8.55 -17.56
CA VAL A 20 1.21 8.85 -19.00
C VAL A 20 2.25 7.96 -19.68
N ILE A 21 3.43 7.78 -19.08
CA ILE A 21 4.46 6.89 -19.62
C ILE A 21 3.88 5.48 -19.82
N VAL A 22 3.25 4.93 -18.78
CA VAL A 22 2.66 3.59 -18.83
C VAL A 22 1.52 3.52 -19.86
N ALA A 23 0.65 4.53 -19.91
CA ALA A 23 -0.45 4.59 -20.88
C ALA A 23 0.07 4.60 -22.32
N CYS A 24 1.15 5.32 -22.63
CA CYS A 24 1.75 5.33 -23.96
C CYS A 24 2.23 3.93 -24.40
N TRP A 25 2.84 3.17 -23.48
CA TRP A 25 3.26 1.79 -23.75
C TRP A 25 2.08 0.85 -23.93
N LEU A 26 1.04 0.96 -23.09
CA LEU A 26 -0.19 0.17 -23.23
C LEU A 26 -0.91 0.48 -24.55
N ILE A 27 -1.05 1.75 -24.92
CA ILE A 27 -1.69 2.17 -26.18
C ILE A 27 -0.91 1.65 -27.39
N ARG A 28 0.43 1.69 -27.33
CA ARG A 28 1.30 1.13 -28.37
C ARG A 28 0.98 -0.35 -28.59
N ASP A 29 0.99 -1.15 -27.52
CA ASP A 29 0.78 -2.59 -27.63
C ASP A 29 -0.65 -2.92 -28.08
N VAL A 30 -1.66 -2.23 -27.55
CA VAL A 30 -3.05 -2.39 -27.98
C VAL A 30 -3.23 -2.06 -29.46
N ARG A 31 -2.53 -1.04 -29.98
CA ARG A 31 -2.55 -0.71 -31.42
C ARG A 31 -1.83 -1.75 -32.27
N ALA A 32 -0.82 -2.44 -31.73
CA ALA A 32 -0.06 -3.44 -32.45
C ALA A 32 -0.75 -4.80 -32.54
N THR A 33 -1.47 -5.23 -31.48
CA THR A 33 -2.02 -6.59 -31.38
C THR A 33 -3.49 -6.66 -31.00
N SER A 34 -4.20 -5.54 -30.79
CA SER A 34 -5.53 -5.47 -30.17
C SER A 34 -5.54 -5.86 -28.68
N PHE A 35 -6.52 -5.34 -27.94
CA PHE A 35 -6.61 -5.59 -26.50
C PHE A 35 -6.89 -7.06 -26.15
N GLY A 36 -7.71 -7.75 -26.95
CA GLY A 36 -8.06 -9.16 -26.70
C GLY A 36 -6.86 -10.10 -26.83
N GLN A 37 -6.03 -9.93 -27.86
CA GLN A 37 -4.82 -10.74 -28.02
C GLN A 37 -3.75 -10.36 -26.99
N LEU A 38 -3.62 -9.07 -26.66
CA LEU A 38 -2.70 -8.61 -25.62
C LEU A 38 -3.02 -9.26 -24.26
N TRP A 39 -4.32 -9.33 -23.91
CA TRP A 39 -4.77 -9.95 -22.68
C TRP A 39 -4.49 -11.47 -22.65
N ARG A 40 -4.74 -12.16 -23.77
CA ARG A 40 -4.42 -13.61 -23.94
C ARG A 40 -2.91 -13.86 -23.89
N TYR A 41 -2.11 -12.97 -24.46
CA TYR A 41 -0.66 -13.01 -24.37
C TYR A 41 -0.17 -12.86 -22.93
N TRP A 42 -0.70 -11.90 -22.16
CA TRP A 42 -0.37 -11.78 -20.74
C TRP A 42 -0.80 -13.01 -19.94
N ALA A 43 -1.92 -13.64 -20.30
CA ALA A 43 -2.34 -14.91 -19.75
C ALA A 43 -1.42 -16.07 -20.16
N GLY A 44 -0.42 -15.87 -21.02
CA GLY A 44 0.54 -16.89 -21.44
C GLY A 44 -0.04 -17.91 -22.39
N PHE A 45 -1.11 -17.57 -23.12
CA PHE A 45 -1.60 -18.41 -24.21
C PHE A 45 -0.67 -18.25 -25.41
N ASN A 46 -0.12 -19.39 -25.88
CA ASN A 46 0.75 -19.43 -27.05
C ASN A 46 -0.12 -19.50 -28.31
N GLU A 47 -0.67 -18.36 -28.72
CA GLU A 47 -1.45 -18.29 -29.95
C GLU A 47 -0.53 -18.08 -31.16
N PRO A 48 -0.61 -18.96 -32.18
CA PRO A 48 0.09 -18.74 -33.43
C PRO A 48 -0.48 -17.47 -34.09
N GLY A 49 0.38 -16.46 -34.33
CA GLY A 49 -0.01 -15.23 -35.05
C GLY A 49 0.36 -13.90 -34.40
N LEU A 50 1.06 -13.87 -33.26
CA LEU A 50 1.64 -12.63 -32.75
C LEU A 50 2.84 -12.21 -33.61
N TRP A 51 2.59 -11.33 -34.57
CA TRP A 51 3.62 -10.75 -35.45
C TRP A 51 4.50 -9.72 -34.72
N VAL A 52 4.02 -9.18 -33.59
CA VAL A 52 4.72 -8.18 -32.77
C VAL A 52 4.70 -8.62 -31.32
N MET A 53 5.88 -8.72 -30.70
CA MET A 53 6.00 -9.06 -29.28
C MET A 53 5.59 -7.85 -28.42
N PRO A 54 4.57 -7.97 -27.54
CA PRO A 54 4.16 -6.87 -26.68
C PRO A 54 5.27 -6.43 -25.72
N ALA A 55 5.47 -5.12 -25.61
CA ALA A 55 6.47 -4.52 -24.73
C ALA A 55 6.03 -4.53 -23.25
N THR A 56 4.73 -4.56 -22.99
CA THR A 56 4.11 -4.44 -21.67
C THR A 56 3.63 -5.77 -21.11
N SER A 57 3.40 -5.77 -19.80
CA SER A 57 2.84 -6.86 -19.02
C SER A 57 1.52 -6.44 -18.36
N ALA A 58 0.73 -7.39 -17.85
CA ALA A 58 -0.44 -7.06 -17.05
C ALA A 58 -0.12 -6.21 -15.80
N MET A 59 1.14 -6.24 -15.34
CA MET A 59 1.60 -5.39 -14.24
C MET A 59 1.53 -3.91 -14.60
N ASP A 60 1.77 -3.56 -15.87
CA ASP A 60 1.70 -2.17 -16.34
C ASP A 60 0.28 -1.60 -16.22
N VAL A 61 -0.76 -2.40 -16.45
CA VAL A 61 -2.16 -1.96 -16.22
C VAL A 61 -2.40 -1.59 -14.77
N VAL A 62 -1.90 -2.39 -13.84
CA VAL A 62 -2.03 -2.09 -12.41
C VAL A 62 -1.20 -0.88 -12.01
N LEU A 63 0.04 -0.75 -12.50
CA LEU A 63 0.86 0.43 -12.24
C LEU A 63 0.16 1.70 -12.73
N PHE A 64 -0.47 1.67 -13.91
CA PHE A 64 -1.29 2.78 -14.40
C PHE A 64 -2.40 3.15 -13.39
N VAL A 65 -3.18 2.17 -12.92
CA VAL A 65 -4.25 2.40 -11.92
C VAL A 65 -3.69 2.97 -10.62
N VAL A 66 -2.57 2.43 -10.11
CA VAL A 66 -1.91 2.91 -8.90
C VAL A 66 -1.46 4.36 -9.07
N TYR A 67 -0.81 4.70 -10.18
CA TYR A 67 -0.35 6.06 -10.43
C TYR A 67 -1.50 7.07 -10.55
N VAL A 68 -2.58 6.71 -11.24
CA VAL A 68 -3.80 7.54 -11.30
C VAL A 68 -4.40 7.72 -9.91
N ALA A 69 -4.56 6.64 -9.15
CA ALA A 69 -5.13 6.69 -7.80
C ALA A 69 -4.28 7.56 -6.85
N VAL A 70 -2.95 7.44 -6.91
CA VAL A 70 -2.02 8.23 -6.09
C VAL A 70 -2.00 9.69 -6.52
N ALA A 71 -2.12 9.99 -7.82
CA ALA A 71 -2.26 11.36 -8.32
C ALA A 71 -3.53 12.01 -7.74
N VAL A 72 -4.67 11.32 -7.85
CA VAL A 72 -5.95 11.79 -7.31
C VAL A 72 -5.90 11.92 -5.79
N ALA A 73 -5.33 10.95 -5.07
CA ALA A 73 -5.20 10.99 -3.61
C ALA A 73 -4.32 12.16 -3.15
N SER A 74 -3.23 12.44 -3.87
CA SER A 74 -2.35 13.59 -3.59
C SER A 74 -3.09 14.92 -3.75
N LEU A 75 -3.92 15.04 -4.78
CA LEU A 75 -4.74 16.24 -5.00
C LEU A 75 -5.91 16.36 -4.03
N ARG A 76 -6.49 15.26 -3.55
CA ARG A 76 -7.68 15.30 -2.68
C ARG A 76 -7.38 15.31 -1.18
N THR A 77 -6.24 14.75 -0.75
CA THR A 77 -5.98 14.54 0.68
C THR A 77 -4.58 15.01 1.05
N ALA A 78 -4.44 15.72 2.17
CA ALA A 78 -3.14 16.13 2.69
C ALA A 78 -2.34 14.96 3.29
N VAL A 79 -2.96 13.80 3.50
CA VAL A 79 -2.37 12.62 4.16
C VAL A 79 -1.85 11.58 3.16
N ALA A 80 -1.69 11.96 1.88
CA ALA A 80 -1.26 11.06 0.81
C ALA A 80 0.24 10.68 0.84
N ALA A 81 1.04 11.21 1.77
CA ALA A 81 2.48 10.99 1.83
C ALA A 81 2.90 9.52 1.76
N PRO A 82 2.31 8.58 2.52
CA PRO A 82 2.76 7.19 2.47
C PRO A 82 2.31 6.48 1.18
N ALA A 83 1.27 6.97 0.48
CA ALA A 83 0.90 6.48 -0.84
C ALA A 83 1.92 6.92 -1.91
N LEU A 84 2.44 8.15 -1.84
CA LEU A 84 3.54 8.62 -2.69
C LEU A 84 4.81 7.79 -2.46
N VAL A 85 5.17 7.54 -1.20
CA VAL A 85 6.36 6.71 -0.88
C VAL A 85 6.16 5.29 -1.40
N ALA A 86 5.00 4.68 -1.16
CA ALA A 86 4.70 3.32 -1.62
C ALA A 86 4.78 3.21 -3.16
N ALA A 87 4.15 4.13 -3.88
CA ALA A 87 4.22 4.17 -5.34
C ALA A 87 5.65 4.41 -5.84
N GLY A 88 6.42 5.30 -5.21
CA GLY A 88 7.82 5.53 -5.55
C GLY A 88 8.69 4.29 -5.35
N VAL A 89 8.55 3.59 -4.21
CA VAL A 89 9.27 2.34 -3.92
C VAL A 89 8.91 1.26 -4.93
N VAL A 90 7.63 1.07 -5.24
CA VAL A 90 7.17 0.10 -6.24
C VAL A 90 7.69 0.47 -7.64
N THR A 91 7.66 1.74 -8.02
CA THR A 91 8.19 2.22 -9.30
C THR A 91 9.66 1.88 -9.44
N ILE A 92 10.46 2.21 -8.42
CA ILE A 92 11.89 1.91 -8.39
C ILE A 92 12.09 0.39 -8.48
N GLY A 93 11.42 -0.38 -7.61
CA GLY A 93 11.55 -1.82 -7.59
C GLY A 93 11.23 -2.48 -8.94
N VAL A 94 10.14 -2.10 -9.60
CA VAL A 94 9.73 -2.71 -10.87
C VAL A 94 10.56 -2.21 -12.06
N ARG A 95 11.02 -0.97 -12.05
CA ARG A 95 11.73 -0.38 -13.20
C ARG A 95 13.25 -0.49 -13.12
N LEU A 96 13.81 -0.71 -11.95
CA LEU A 96 15.26 -0.82 -11.75
C LEU A 96 15.90 -1.89 -12.65
N PRO A 97 15.30 -3.08 -12.84
CA PRO A 97 15.85 -4.06 -13.77
C PRO A 97 16.00 -3.60 -15.21
N GLY A 98 15.15 -2.66 -15.65
CA GLY A 98 15.23 -2.09 -16.99
C GLY A 98 16.61 -1.50 -17.34
N LEU A 99 17.40 -1.09 -16.34
CA LEU A 99 18.75 -0.56 -16.55
C LEU A 99 19.73 -1.59 -17.11
N TRP A 100 19.55 -2.87 -16.78
CA TRP A 100 20.42 -3.94 -17.27
C TRP A 100 19.71 -4.92 -18.20
N THR A 101 18.38 -5.02 -18.18
CA THR A 101 17.65 -6.00 -19.01
C THR A 101 17.41 -5.52 -20.44
N ILE A 102 17.19 -4.22 -20.66
CA ILE A 102 16.89 -3.64 -22.00
C ILE A 102 18.08 -3.80 -22.96
N GLY A 103 19.29 -3.83 -22.42
CA GLY A 103 20.54 -3.99 -23.15
C GLY A 103 20.85 -5.43 -23.59
N ASN A 104 20.15 -6.44 -23.06
CA ASN A 104 20.55 -7.83 -23.28
C ASN A 104 20.25 -8.33 -24.71
N ARG A 105 20.99 -9.36 -25.14
CA ARG A 105 20.90 -9.95 -26.49
C ARG A 105 19.48 -10.38 -26.88
N ARG A 106 18.69 -10.93 -25.95
CA ARG A 106 17.28 -11.24 -26.21
C ARG A 106 16.43 -10.01 -26.55
N MET A 107 16.73 -8.84 -25.97
CA MET A 107 16.02 -7.60 -26.31
C MET A 107 16.45 -7.08 -27.67
N GLU A 108 17.72 -7.26 -28.04
CA GLU A 108 18.24 -6.94 -29.37
C GLU A 108 17.55 -7.74 -30.47
N SER A 109 17.28 -9.03 -30.23
CA SER A 109 16.59 -9.87 -31.21
C SER A 109 15.08 -9.63 -31.25
N GLY A 110 14.46 -9.24 -30.14
CA GLY A 110 13.01 -9.07 -30.03
C GLY A 110 12.49 -7.67 -30.38
N TYR A 111 13.32 -6.63 -30.29
CA TYR A 111 12.88 -5.23 -30.41
C TYR A 111 13.90 -4.36 -31.16
N SER A 112 13.39 -3.42 -31.96
CA SER A 112 14.21 -2.42 -32.64
C SER A 112 14.96 -1.51 -31.67
N ASP A 113 16.15 -1.04 -32.06
CA ASP A 113 16.97 -0.14 -31.24
C ASP A 113 16.26 1.16 -30.82
N ASP A 114 15.51 1.82 -31.74
CA ASP A 114 14.73 3.02 -31.39
C ASP A 114 13.75 2.75 -30.22
N LEU A 115 13.13 1.57 -30.21
CA LEU A 115 12.20 1.21 -29.14
C LEU A 115 12.92 0.98 -27.82
N ARG A 116 14.05 0.27 -27.85
CA ARG A 116 14.89 0.02 -26.68
C ARG A 116 15.42 1.32 -26.09
N SER A 117 15.88 2.25 -26.93
CA SER A 117 16.32 3.58 -26.49
C SER A 117 15.19 4.36 -25.80
N ARG A 118 13.98 4.36 -26.38
CA ARG A 118 12.81 4.99 -25.74
C ARG A 118 12.44 4.32 -24.42
N ALA A 119 12.51 2.99 -24.35
CA ALA A 119 12.28 2.24 -23.11
C ALA A 119 13.29 2.61 -22.04
N LEU A 120 14.58 2.69 -22.39
CA LEU A 120 15.65 3.06 -21.46
C LEU A 120 15.47 4.48 -20.93
N ILE A 121 15.11 5.44 -21.80
CA ILE A 121 14.77 6.81 -21.37
C ILE A 121 13.58 6.78 -20.39
N CYS A 122 12.52 6.03 -20.71
CA CYS A 122 11.37 5.89 -19.82
C CYS A 122 11.75 5.28 -18.46
N VAL A 123 12.69 4.32 -18.43
CA VAL A 123 13.21 3.75 -17.18
C VAL A 123 13.92 4.81 -16.35
N PHE A 124 14.84 5.58 -16.94
CA PHE A 124 15.52 6.66 -16.21
C PHE A 124 14.54 7.70 -15.66
N VAL A 125 13.57 8.13 -16.48
CA VAL A 125 12.53 9.06 -16.06
C VAL A 125 11.67 8.46 -14.93
N ALA A 126 11.31 7.18 -15.04
CA ALA A 126 10.51 6.51 -14.01
C ALA A 126 11.26 6.36 -12.69
N LEU A 127 12.55 6.02 -12.73
CA LEU A 127 13.41 5.93 -11.54
C LEU A 127 13.60 7.30 -10.89
N ALA A 128 13.87 8.34 -11.69
CA ALA A 128 13.98 9.71 -11.20
C ALA A 128 12.66 10.19 -10.57
N ALA A 129 11.52 9.91 -11.22
CA ALA A 129 10.20 10.25 -10.69
C ALA A 129 9.90 9.48 -9.40
N GLY A 130 10.20 8.18 -9.33
CA GLY A 130 10.02 7.37 -8.12
C GLY A 130 10.85 7.89 -6.95
N ALA A 131 12.11 8.25 -7.18
CA ALA A 131 12.97 8.88 -6.18
C ALA A 131 12.42 10.25 -5.75
N ALA A 132 12.01 11.08 -6.72
CA ALA A 132 11.42 12.39 -6.46
C ALA A 132 10.11 12.29 -5.65
N MET A 133 9.30 11.25 -5.84
CA MET A 133 8.10 11.01 -5.02
C MET A 133 8.45 10.76 -3.56
N ILE A 134 9.47 9.94 -3.29
CA ILE A 134 9.95 9.66 -1.93
C ILE A 134 10.51 10.93 -1.29
N ILE A 135 11.35 11.69 -2.01
CA ILE A 135 11.90 12.97 -1.55
C ILE A 135 10.78 13.98 -1.28
N THR A 136 9.82 14.12 -2.20
CA THR A 136 8.67 15.03 -2.05
C THR A 136 7.84 14.68 -0.82
N ALA A 137 7.62 13.39 -0.56
CA ALA A 137 6.90 12.95 0.63
C ALA A 137 7.67 13.23 1.94
N GLY A 138 9.00 13.15 1.92
CA GLY A 138 9.87 13.41 3.07
C GLY A 138 10.11 14.90 3.35
N ALA A 139 10.41 15.69 2.32
CA ALA A 139 10.67 17.13 2.40
C ALA A 139 9.37 17.95 2.53
N GLY A 140 8.27 17.47 1.94
CA GLY A 140 6.97 18.13 1.98
C GLY A 140 6.20 17.98 3.28
N ARG A 141 6.81 17.42 4.34
CA ARG A 141 6.15 17.17 5.62
C ARG A 141 5.88 18.49 6.36
N ARG A 142 4.67 18.64 6.88
CA ARG A 142 4.32 19.71 7.83
C ARG A 142 3.64 19.14 9.08
N PRO A 143 3.76 19.83 10.23
CA PRO A 143 2.95 19.53 11.40
C PRO A 143 1.45 19.79 11.10
N PRO A 144 0.54 19.11 11.83
CA PRO A 144 -0.87 19.46 11.81
C PRO A 144 -1.05 20.92 12.25
N ALA A 145 -1.89 21.66 11.53
CA ALA A 145 -2.18 23.05 11.87
C ALA A 145 -3.04 23.14 13.14
N ASP A 146 -4.06 22.26 13.25
CA ASP A 146 -5.01 22.24 14.36
C ASP A 146 -5.38 20.82 14.79
N SER A 147 -6.02 20.68 15.95
CA SER A 147 -6.53 19.41 16.50
C SER A 147 -7.63 18.76 15.66
N TYR A 148 -8.32 19.54 14.84
CA TYR A 148 -9.37 19.07 13.92
C TYR A 148 -8.82 18.60 12.57
N GLU A 149 -7.52 18.78 12.30
CA GLU A 149 -6.94 18.36 11.02
C GLU A 149 -6.85 16.82 10.93
N PRO A 150 -7.34 16.20 9.83
CA PRO A 150 -7.33 14.75 9.69
C PRO A 150 -5.92 14.15 9.78
N LEU A 151 -5.73 13.25 10.75
CA LEU A 151 -4.48 12.50 10.92
C LEU A 151 -4.49 11.20 10.09
N PRO A 152 -3.30 10.63 9.79
CA PRO A 152 -3.20 9.33 9.16
C PRO A 152 -3.93 8.25 9.95
N THR A 153 -4.90 7.62 9.30
CA THR A 153 -5.71 6.54 9.87
C THR A 153 -4.87 5.27 9.99
N ARG A 154 -4.93 4.62 11.14
CA ARG A 154 -4.30 3.30 11.36
C ARG A 154 -5.31 2.19 11.00
N PRO A 155 -4.86 1.00 10.59
CA PRO A 155 -5.74 -0.16 10.51
C PRO A 155 -6.39 -0.44 11.87
N GLY A 156 -7.69 -0.80 11.88
CA GLY A 156 -8.34 -1.33 13.08
C GLY A 156 -7.71 -2.68 13.51
N PRO A 157 -7.88 -3.14 14.77
CA PRO A 157 -7.24 -4.36 15.24
C PRO A 157 -7.55 -5.59 14.38
N GLY A 158 -8.83 -5.84 14.08
CA GLY A 158 -9.26 -6.96 13.23
C GLY A 158 -8.78 -6.81 11.78
N ALA A 159 -8.84 -5.60 11.22
CA ALA A 159 -8.35 -5.32 9.87
C ALA A 159 -6.83 -5.53 9.75
N GLY A 160 -6.07 -5.16 10.79
CA GLY A 160 -4.62 -5.35 10.84
C GLY A 160 -4.25 -6.84 10.85
N VAL A 161 -4.94 -7.65 11.66
CA VAL A 161 -4.76 -9.11 11.70
C VAL A 161 -5.15 -9.76 10.37
N LEU A 162 -6.31 -9.41 9.81
CA LEU A 162 -6.75 -9.94 8.52
C LEU A 162 -5.76 -9.60 7.39
N ALA A 163 -5.29 -8.35 7.34
CA ALA A 163 -4.28 -7.94 6.36
C ALA A 163 -2.93 -8.64 6.57
N PHE A 164 -2.52 -8.86 7.83
CA PHE A 164 -1.32 -9.65 8.15
C PHE A 164 -1.44 -11.09 7.65
N LEU A 165 -2.55 -11.75 7.95
CA LEU A 165 -2.77 -13.13 7.52
C LEU A 165 -2.83 -13.22 5.99
N ALA A 166 -3.61 -12.34 5.35
CA ALA A 166 -3.78 -12.35 3.90
C ALA A 166 -2.48 -12.03 3.15
N LEU A 167 -1.86 -10.87 3.42
CA LEU A 167 -0.64 -10.46 2.72
C LEU A 167 0.58 -11.26 3.17
N GLY A 168 0.67 -11.60 4.46
CA GLY A 168 1.76 -12.41 4.99
C GLY A 168 1.77 -13.81 4.39
N ALA A 169 0.62 -14.48 4.33
CA ALA A 169 0.53 -15.80 3.73
C ALA A 169 0.69 -15.75 2.19
N ALA A 170 0.17 -14.73 1.50
CA ALA A 170 0.42 -14.55 0.07
C ALA A 170 1.91 -14.35 -0.23
N GLY A 171 2.60 -13.53 0.58
CA GLY A 171 4.05 -13.36 0.49
C GLY A 171 4.81 -14.66 0.75
N ALA A 172 4.42 -15.44 1.76
CA ALA A 172 5.02 -16.73 2.05
C ALA A 172 4.85 -17.74 0.91
N VAL A 173 3.66 -17.80 0.29
CA VAL A 173 3.39 -18.64 -0.88
C VAL A 173 4.27 -18.24 -2.07
N LEU A 174 4.42 -16.94 -2.33
CA LEU A 174 5.33 -16.46 -3.38
C LEU A 174 6.78 -16.89 -3.12
N ILE A 175 7.28 -16.71 -1.89
CA ILE A 175 8.63 -17.16 -1.52
C ILE A 175 8.79 -18.67 -1.66
N ALA A 176 7.79 -19.46 -1.27
CA ALA A 176 7.83 -20.91 -1.42
C ALA A 176 7.95 -21.33 -2.89
N TRP A 177 7.20 -20.68 -3.78
CA TRP A 177 7.33 -20.89 -5.23
C TRP A 177 8.71 -20.50 -5.75
N GLU A 178 9.27 -19.36 -5.30
CA GLU A 178 10.61 -18.96 -5.70
C GLU A 178 11.66 -19.98 -5.25
N ILE A 179 11.66 -20.40 -3.98
CA ILE A 179 12.57 -21.45 -3.47
C ILE A 179 12.42 -22.74 -4.29
N ARG A 180 11.18 -23.13 -4.61
CA ARG A 180 10.89 -24.30 -5.43
C ARG A 180 11.49 -24.18 -6.83
N GLN A 181 11.39 -23.01 -7.46
CA GLN A 181 11.99 -22.74 -8.78
C GLN A 181 13.51 -22.81 -8.73
N MET A 182 14.16 -22.24 -7.70
CA MET A 182 15.62 -22.35 -7.52
C MET A 182 16.05 -23.81 -7.42
N ALA A 183 15.31 -24.61 -6.66
CA ALA A 183 15.62 -26.02 -6.45
C ALA A 183 15.36 -26.88 -7.71
N ARG A 184 14.42 -26.47 -8.58
CA ARG A 184 14.09 -27.22 -9.79
C ARG A 184 15.00 -26.92 -10.96
N TYR A 185 15.33 -25.65 -11.14
CA TYR A 185 16.03 -25.13 -12.32
C TYR A 185 17.23 -24.24 -11.90
N PRO A 186 18.23 -24.80 -11.20
CA PRO A 186 19.38 -24.04 -10.71
C PRO A 186 20.16 -23.35 -11.84
N GLU A 187 20.16 -23.90 -13.05
CA GLU A 187 20.81 -23.36 -14.23
C GLU A 187 20.11 -22.11 -14.82
N LEU A 188 18.82 -21.92 -14.53
CA LEU A 188 18.05 -20.75 -14.95
C LEU A 188 18.04 -19.64 -13.90
N PHE A 189 18.51 -19.94 -12.68
CA PHE A 189 18.37 -19.08 -11.51
C PHE A 189 18.94 -17.67 -11.70
N PRO A 190 20.18 -17.47 -12.21
CA PRO A 190 20.70 -16.10 -12.39
C PRO A 190 19.82 -15.30 -13.36
N GLU A 191 19.49 -15.88 -14.52
CA GLU A 191 18.69 -15.24 -15.56
C GLU A 191 17.24 -14.99 -15.14
N TRP A 192 16.70 -15.77 -14.20
CA TRP A 192 15.36 -15.58 -13.64
C TRP A 192 15.21 -14.26 -12.88
N TYR A 193 16.29 -13.80 -12.22
CA TYR A 193 16.31 -12.55 -11.43
C TYR A 193 16.91 -11.37 -12.17
N THR A 194 17.98 -11.60 -12.94
CA THR A 194 18.66 -10.51 -13.65
C THR A 194 18.15 -10.34 -15.08
N GLY A 195 17.27 -11.22 -15.55
CA GLY A 195 16.96 -11.33 -16.97
C GLY A 195 18.10 -12.02 -17.73
N GLY A 196 17.77 -12.61 -18.88
CA GLY A 196 18.72 -13.36 -19.70
C GLY A 196 18.11 -13.87 -20.99
N ASP A 197 18.89 -14.60 -21.76
CA ASP A 197 18.48 -15.08 -23.09
C ASP A 197 17.47 -16.23 -23.00
N ARG A 198 17.46 -16.97 -21.89
CA ARG A 198 16.61 -18.17 -21.72
C ARG A 198 15.24 -17.83 -21.13
N ILE A 199 15.09 -16.70 -20.45
CA ILE A 199 13.84 -16.29 -19.79
C ILE A 199 13.07 -15.27 -20.63
N GLY A 200 11.80 -15.59 -20.94
CA GLY A 200 10.90 -14.66 -21.62
C GLY A 200 10.55 -13.49 -20.70
N GLN A 201 10.91 -12.28 -21.11
CA GLN A 201 10.56 -11.06 -20.39
C GLN A 201 10.08 -9.99 -21.40
N GLN A 202 9.15 -9.14 -20.98
CA GLN A 202 8.66 -8.03 -21.80
C GLN A 202 9.59 -6.82 -21.66
N LEU A 203 9.61 -5.94 -22.66
CA LEU A 203 10.57 -4.82 -22.72
C LEU A 203 10.47 -3.86 -21.52
N THR A 204 9.26 -3.58 -21.03
CA THR A 204 9.04 -2.73 -19.85
C THR A 204 8.90 -3.53 -18.55
N GLY A 205 8.77 -4.85 -18.65
CA GLY A 205 8.58 -5.75 -17.51
C GLY A 205 9.86 -5.99 -16.72
N ALA A 206 9.71 -6.22 -15.41
CA ALA A 206 10.80 -6.78 -14.61
C ALA A 206 10.99 -8.27 -14.94
N PRO A 207 12.21 -8.82 -14.75
CA PRO A 207 12.41 -10.27 -14.72
C PRO A 207 11.42 -10.93 -13.74
N ALA A 208 10.91 -12.10 -14.11
CA ALA A 208 9.82 -12.74 -13.39
C ALA A 208 10.17 -13.01 -11.90
N GLY A 209 11.37 -13.53 -11.63
CA GLY A 209 11.83 -13.76 -10.25
C GLY A 209 12.01 -12.49 -9.44
N TRP A 210 12.56 -11.44 -10.07
CA TRP A 210 12.70 -10.13 -9.44
C TRP A 210 11.33 -9.57 -9.05
N GLY A 211 10.36 -9.59 -9.96
CA GLY A 211 9.00 -9.15 -9.70
C GLY A 211 8.33 -9.95 -8.59
N ALA A 212 8.47 -11.27 -8.61
CA ALA A 212 7.90 -12.16 -7.61
C ALA A 212 8.47 -11.91 -6.20
N VAL A 213 9.80 -11.82 -6.07
CA VAL A 213 10.45 -11.54 -4.78
C VAL A 213 10.12 -10.14 -4.28
N LEU A 214 10.13 -9.12 -5.16
CA LEU A 214 9.73 -7.77 -4.80
C LEU A 214 8.31 -7.74 -4.24
N LEU A 215 7.37 -8.39 -4.92
CA LEU A 215 5.97 -8.48 -4.48
C LEU A 215 5.84 -9.26 -3.16
N ALA A 216 6.58 -10.36 -3.02
CA ALA A 216 6.58 -11.16 -1.80
C ALA A 216 7.08 -10.35 -0.59
N LEU A 217 8.23 -9.67 -0.74
CA LEU A 217 8.80 -8.81 0.30
C LEU A 217 7.86 -7.65 0.65
N LEU A 218 7.24 -7.03 -0.37
CA LEU A 218 6.25 -5.99 -0.15
C LEU A 218 5.05 -6.52 0.65
N CYS A 219 4.51 -7.69 0.30
CA CYS A 219 3.39 -8.30 1.00
C CYS A 219 3.74 -8.64 2.46
N LEU A 220 4.91 -9.22 2.71
CA LEU A 220 5.39 -9.52 4.06
C LEU A 220 5.58 -8.24 4.89
N PHE A 221 6.23 -7.22 4.32
CA PHE A 221 6.40 -5.91 4.96
C PHE A 221 5.05 -5.26 5.29
N CYS A 222 4.09 -5.29 4.37
CA CYS A 222 2.76 -4.75 4.58
C CYS A 222 2.00 -5.53 5.65
N GLY A 223 2.07 -6.86 5.64
CA GLY A 223 1.45 -7.70 6.64
C GLY A 223 1.96 -7.39 8.04
N ILE A 224 3.29 -7.40 8.22
CA ILE A 224 3.93 -7.07 9.52
C ILE A 224 3.57 -5.64 9.95
N SER A 225 3.61 -4.68 9.02
CA SER A 225 3.20 -3.30 9.29
C SER A 225 1.74 -3.17 9.71
N ALA A 226 0.85 -4.01 9.16
CA ALA A 226 -0.58 -3.99 9.45
C ALA A 226 -0.89 -4.51 10.87
N VAL A 227 -0.29 -5.62 11.30
CA VAL A 227 -0.44 -6.11 12.68
C VAL A 227 0.22 -5.17 13.69
N ALA A 228 1.34 -4.53 13.33
CA ALA A 228 1.95 -3.46 14.12
C ALA A 228 1.12 -2.16 14.12
N ARG A 229 0.03 -2.09 13.34
CA ARG A 229 -0.85 -0.92 13.17
C ARG A 229 -0.10 0.35 12.76
N ALA A 230 0.91 0.20 11.92
CA ALA A 230 1.69 1.31 11.43
C ALA A 230 0.85 2.23 10.53
N THR A 231 1.09 3.55 10.57
CA THR A 231 0.31 4.53 9.80
C THR A 231 0.48 4.40 8.29
N HIS A 232 1.59 3.80 7.83
CA HIS A 232 1.84 3.55 6.41
C HIS A 232 1.29 2.20 5.94
N ALA A 233 0.83 1.33 6.84
CA ALA A 233 0.39 -0.02 6.50
C ALA A 233 -0.78 -0.03 5.50
N ARG A 234 -1.71 0.94 5.63
CA ARG A 234 -2.88 1.03 4.76
C ARG A 234 -2.53 1.32 3.29
N PRO A 235 -1.87 2.43 2.93
CA PRO A 235 -1.53 2.70 1.53
C PRO A 235 -0.56 1.68 0.93
N PHE A 236 0.44 1.22 1.70
CA PHE A 236 1.34 0.17 1.23
C PHE A 236 0.60 -1.16 1.01
N GLY A 237 -0.25 -1.57 1.95
CA GLY A 237 -1.01 -2.81 1.84
C GLY A 237 -2.07 -2.78 0.74
N LEU A 238 -2.73 -1.64 0.50
CA LEU A 238 -3.63 -1.47 -0.63
C LEU A 238 -2.87 -1.62 -1.96
N ILE A 239 -1.72 -0.96 -2.11
CA ILE A 239 -0.89 -1.11 -3.32
C ILE A 239 -0.43 -2.56 -3.49
N ALA A 240 0.10 -3.20 -2.43
CA ALA A 240 0.52 -4.60 -2.47
C ALA A 240 -0.63 -5.54 -2.88
N ALA A 241 -1.83 -5.33 -2.34
CA ALA A 241 -3.00 -6.13 -2.67
C ALA A 241 -3.43 -5.95 -4.13
N VAL A 242 -3.41 -4.72 -4.68
CA VAL A 242 -3.69 -4.52 -6.11
C VAL A 242 -2.60 -5.14 -6.98
N LEU A 243 -1.32 -5.08 -6.57
CA LEU A 243 -0.22 -5.69 -7.32
C LEU A 243 -0.31 -7.23 -7.36
N LEU A 244 -0.98 -7.87 -6.40
CA LEU A 244 -1.25 -9.32 -6.41
C LEU A 244 -2.32 -9.73 -7.44
N LEU A 245 -3.26 -8.84 -7.78
CA LEU A 245 -4.43 -9.19 -8.59
C LEU A 245 -4.11 -9.72 -10.00
N PRO A 246 -3.13 -9.18 -10.76
CA PRO A 246 -2.85 -9.68 -12.12
C PRO A 246 -2.53 -11.17 -12.14
N GLY A 247 -1.72 -11.66 -11.20
CA GLY A 247 -1.38 -13.08 -11.11
C GLY A 247 -2.62 -13.95 -10.90
N ALA A 248 -3.50 -13.55 -9.98
CA ALA A 248 -4.74 -14.26 -9.70
C ALA A 248 -5.72 -14.23 -10.89
N VAL A 249 -5.92 -13.06 -11.50
CA VAL A 249 -6.84 -12.89 -12.63
C VAL A 249 -6.38 -13.69 -13.85
N LEU A 250 -5.09 -13.60 -14.20
CA LEU A 250 -4.53 -14.38 -15.30
C LEU A 250 -4.53 -15.88 -14.98
N GLY A 251 -4.32 -16.26 -13.71
CA GLY A 251 -4.46 -17.63 -13.24
C GLY A 251 -5.89 -18.17 -13.41
N VAL A 252 -6.90 -17.42 -12.99
CA VAL A 252 -8.32 -17.78 -13.22
C VAL A 252 -8.62 -17.91 -14.71
N MET A 253 -8.10 -17.00 -15.54
CA MET A 253 -8.26 -17.11 -16.99
C MET A 253 -7.67 -18.41 -17.53
N ARG A 254 -6.49 -18.84 -17.06
CA ARG A 254 -5.89 -20.14 -17.43
C ARG A 254 -6.73 -21.31 -16.95
N ILE A 255 -7.22 -21.26 -15.71
CA ILE A 255 -8.06 -22.30 -15.12
C ILE A 255 -9.30 -22.54 -15.99
N VAL A 256 -9.99 -21.45 -16.37
CA VAL A 256 -11.17 -21.51 -17.23
C VAL A 256 -10.82 -21.96 -18.65
N HIS A 257 -9.75 -21.43 -19.24
CA HIS A 257 -9.38 -21.73 -20.62
C HIS A 257 -8.95 -23.18 -20.83
N PHE A 258 -8.27 -23.78 -19.84
CA PHE A 258 -7.77 -25.15 -19.91
C PHE A 258 -8.63 -26.13 -19.11
N GLU A 259 -9.84 -25.74 -18.69
CA GLU A 259 -10.79 -26.61 -17.96
C GLU A 259 -10.14 -27.32 -16.76
N MET A 260 -9.27 -26.60 -16.04
CA MET A 260 -8.41 -27.19 -15.00
C MET A 260 -9.20 -27.70 -13.79
N PHE A 261 -10.41 -27.20 -13.56
CA PHE A 261 -11.28 -27.70 -12.48
C PHE A 261 -11.95 -29.02 -12.82
N ASP A 262 -12.36 -29.20 -14.08
CA ASP A 262 -13.04 -30.42 -14.53
C ASP A 262 -12.09 -31.63 -14.50
N HIS A 263 -10.79 -31.36 -14.60
CA HIS A 263 -9.73 -32.36 -14.60
C HIS A 263 -8.80 -32.23 -13.38
N PHE A 264 -9.23 -31.58 -12.30
CA PHE A 264 -8.33 -31.21 -11.20
C PHE A 264 -7.68 -32.42 -10.53
N ASP A 265 -8.41 -33.53 -10.40
CA ASP A 265 -7.98 -34.78 -9.78
C ASP A 265 -6.88 -35.50 -10.58
N VAL A 266 -6.87 -35.33 -11.91
CA VAL A 266 -5.88 -35.94 -12.80
C VAL A 266 -4.68 -35.03 -13.09
N LEU A 267 -4.71 -33.76 -12.68
CA LEU A 267 -3.58 -32.85 -12.83
C LEU A 267 -2.38 -33.31 -11.99
N PRO A 268 -1.14 -33.12 -12.47
CA PRO A 268 0.05 -33.29 -11.64
C PRO A 268 -0.05 -32.42 -10.37
N GLY A 269 0.38 -32.94 -9.21
CA GLY A 269 0.22 -32.25 -7.93
C GLY A 269 0.80 -30.83 -7.89
N GLU A 270 1.87 -30.55 -8.64
CA GLU A 270 2.42 -29.20 -8.77
C GLU A 270 1.45 -28.24 -9.49
N MET A 271 0.73 -28.74 -10.49
CA MET A 271 -0.27 -27.95 -11.21
C MET A 271 -1.50 -27.71 -10.32
N GLN A 272 -1.93 -28.71 -9.54
CA GLN A 272 -2.97 -28.54 -8.52
C GLN A 272 -2.58 -27.43 -7.53
N LEU A 273 -1.35 -27.46 -7.00
CA LEU A 273 -0.84 -26.43 -6.09
C LEU A 273 -0.75 -25.05 -6.76
N THR A 274 -0.44 -25.01 -8.06
CA THR A 274 -0.39 -23.76 -8.84
C THR A 274 -1.78 -23.14 -8.93
N VAL A 275 -2.79 -23.94 -9.31
CA VAL A 275 -4.21 -23.52 -9.37
C VAL A 275 -4.69 -23.00 -8.02
N LEU A 276 -4.45 -23.76 -6.94
CA LEU A 276 -4.80 -23.35 -5.58
C LEU A 276 -4.10 -22.07 -5.16
N SER A 277 -2.84 -21.88 -5.55
CA SER A 277 -2.06 -20.67 -5.24
C SER A 277 -2.64 -19.44 -5.93
N TRP A 278 -3.05 -19.53 -7.21
CA TRP A 278 -3.69 -18.42 -7.91
C TRP A 278 -5.01 -18.01 -7.26
N MET A 279 -5.86 -18.97 -6.90
CA MET A 279 -7.11 -18.70 -6.18
C MET A 279 -6.85 -18.06 -4.83
N PHE A 280 -5.93 -18.65 -4.06
CA PHE A 280 -5.56 -18.17 -2.73
C PHE A 280 -5.04 -16.73 -2.79
N GLN A 281 -4.15 -16.41 -3.73
CA GLN A 281 -3.64 -15.05 -3.93
C GLN A 281 -4.76 -14.07 -4.29
N GLY A 282 -5.73 -14.49 -5.12
CA GLY A 282 -6.92 -13.69 -5.43
C GLY A 282 -7.76 -13.38 -4.20
N PHE A 283 -8.08 -14.40 -3.40
CA PHE A 283 -8.82 -14.22 -2.15
C PHE A 283 -8.05 -13.37 -1.14
N ALA A 284 -6.75 -13.60 -0.99
CA ALA A 284 -5.89 -12.82 -0.11
C ALA A 284 -5.84 -11.34 -0.54
N ALA A 285 -5.70 -11.07 -1.83
CA ALA A 285 -5.73 -9.72 -2.37
C ALA A 285 -7.06 -9.02 -2.08
N VAL A 286 -8.19 -9.67 -2.36
CA VAL A 286 -9.53 -9.12 -2.10
C VAL A 286 -9.76 -8.91 -0.59
N ALA A 287 -9.40 -9.87 0.24
CA ALA A 287 -9.51 -9.75 1.70
C ALA A 287 -8.67 -8.59 2.24
N ALA A 288 -7.43 -8.43 1.77
CA ALA A 288 -6.57 -7.31 2.14
C ALA A 288 -7.12 -5.97 1.66
N LEU A 289 -7.68 -5.89 0.45
CA LEU A 289 -8.35 -4.68 -0.07
C LEU A 289 -9.54 -4.30 0.82
N ILE A 290 -10.41 -5.25 1.16
CA ILE A 290 -11.58 -5.00 2.01
C ILE A 290 -11.13 -4.58 3.41
N ALA A 291 -10.18 -5.30 4.01
CA ALA A 291 -9.67 -5.01 5.35
C ALA A 291 -9.07 -3.61 5.46
N LEU A 292 -8.34 -3.17 4.42
CA LEU A 292 -7.64 -1.89 4.41
C LEU A 292 -8.45 -0.75 3.76
N ALA A 293 -9.57 -1.05 3.10
CA ALA A 293 -10.43 -0.04 2.48
C ALA A 293 -11.10 0.86 3.52
N VAL A 294 -11.48 0.31 4.69
CA VAL A 294 -12.14 1.09 5.74
C VAL A 294 -11.09 1.74 6.65
N PRO A 295 -11.12 3.07 6.85
CA PRO A 295 -10.27 3.72 7.84
C PRO A 295 -10.56 3.15 9.23
N GLY A 296 -9.54 2.68 9.94
CA GLY A 296 -9.71 2.35 11.36
C GLY A 296 -10.02 3.61 12.17
N GLY A 297 -10.73 3.43 13.28
CA GLY A 297 -11.08 4.52 14.19
C GLY A 297 -9.86 5.37 14.55
N ALA A 298 -10.03 6.69 14.59
CA ALA A 298 -9.00 7.60 15.07
C ALA A 298 -8.57 7.13 16.46
N GLY A 299 -7.29 6.79 16.62
CA GLY A 299 -6.77 6.41 17.92
C GLY A 299 -7.12 7.50 18.93
N ALA A 300 -7.64 7.10 20.10
CA ALA A 300 -7.92 8.02 21.19
C ALA A 300 -6.70 8.94 21.38
N PRO A 301 -6.92 10.26 21.58
CA PRO A 301 -5.82 11.16 21.84
C PRO A 301 -4.93 10.57 22.95
N GLY A 302 -3.61 10.60 22.74
CA GLY A 302 -2.65 10.05 23.71
C GLY A 302 -2.86 10.66 25.11
N PRO A 303 -2.35 10.00 26.16
CA PRO A 303 -2.51 10.49 27.53
C PRO A 303 -1.93 11.90 27.61
N GLY A 304 -2.81 12.91 27.71
CA GLY A 304 -2.45 14.33 27.68
C GLY A 304 -3.22 15.20 26.68
N ARG A 305 -4.06 14.64 25.81
CA ARG A 305 -5.05 15.42 25.04
C ARG A 305 -6.45 15.02 25.50
N GLU A 306 -7.00 15.72 26.48
CA GLU A 306 -8.43 15.73 26.76
C GLU A 306 -9.08 16.84 25.92
N PRO A 307 -9.85 16.54 24.87
CA PRO A 307 -10.80 17.47 24.31
C PRO A 307 -12.13 17.20 25.02
N TRP A 308 -12.55 18.13 25.88
CA TRP A 308 -13.84 18.18 26.59
C TRP A 308 -13.91 17.48 27.95
N GLY A 309 -13.72 18.30 28.99
CA GLY A 309 -14.72 18.52 30.04
C GLY A 309 -15.23 17.29 30.78
N GLY A 310 -14.73 17.10 31.99
CA GLY A 310 -15.33 16.20 32.97
C GLY A 310 -16.83 16.44 33.12
N GLY A 311 -17.61 15.47 32.65
CA GLY A 311 -19.03 15.30 32.94
C GLY A 311 -19.23 13.92 33.57
N PRO A 312 -20.00 13.79 34.66
CA PRO A 312 -20.01 12.59 35.49
C PRO A 312 -20.92 11.51 34.90
N GLY A 313 -20.38 10.30 34.69
CA GLY A 313 -21.14 9.20 34.07
C GLY A 313 -20.57 7.80 34.32
N TRP A 314 -20.85 7.27 35.52
CA TRP A 314 -21.19 5.87 35.85
C TRP A 314 -20.54 4.70 35.07
N GLY A 315 -19.55 4.05 35.70
CA GLY A 315 -19.04 2.71 35.35
C GLY A 315 -18.13 2.14 36.46
N PRO A 316 -18.06 0.82 36.69
CA PRO A 316 -17.73 0.25 37.99
C PRO A 316 -16.22 0.11 38.27
N GLY A 317 -15.77 0.74 39.36
CA GLY A 317 -14.77 0.24 40.30
C GLY A 317 -13.32 0.06 39.82
N GLN A 318 -12.54 1.14 39.86
CA GLN A 318 -11.10 1.04 40.20
C GLN A 318 -10.83 1.92 41.42
N ALA A 319 -10.45 1.26 42.52
CA ALA A 319 -10.16 1.88 43.80
C ALA A 319 -8.92 2.77 43.68
N ALA A 320 -9.10 4.08 43.86
CA ALA A 320 -8.01 5.01 44.12
C ALA A 320 -7.51 4.84 45.58
N PRO A 321 -6.21 5.00 45.86
CA PRO A 321 -5.66 4.87 47.20
C PRO A 321 -6.23 5.94 48.15
N PRO A 322 -6.41 5.63 49.44
CA PRO A 322 -7.11 6.51 50.37
C PRO A 322 -6.27 7.76 50.68
N TYR A 323 -6.76 8.93 50.25
CA TYR A 323 -6.34 10.22 50.79
C TYR A 323 -7.04 10.48 52.14
N PRO A 324 -6.37 11.08 53.14
CA PRO A 324 -6.97 11.38 54.42
C PRO A 324 -8.03 12.49 54.29
N ALA A 325 -9.20 12.22 54.86
CA ALA A 325 -10.40 13.06 54.78
C ALA A 325 -10.22 14.39 55.54
N GLN A 326 -10.48 15.51 54.86
CA GLN A 326 -10.90 16.77 55.48
C GLN A 326 -12.40 16.94 55.19
N GLN A 327 -13.20 17.00 56.25
CA GLN A 327 -14.66 17.18 56.20
C GLN A 327 -15.03 18.58 55.68
N PRO A 328 -15.98 18.71 54.74
CA PRO A 328 -16.58 19.99 54.38
C PRO A 328 -17.85 20.27 55.20
N PRO A 329 -17.99 21.45 55.85
CA PRO A 329 -19.23 21.84 56.52
C PRO A 329 -20.32 22.20 55.49
N GLY A 330 -21.49 21.54 55.63
CA GLY A 330 -22.64 21.70 54.75
C GLY A 330 -23.40 23.02 54.91
N TYR A 331 -23.94 23.51 53.80
CA TYR A 331 -24.87 24.64 53.73
C TYR A 331 -26.32 24.14 53.71
N GLY A 332 -27.05 24.38 54.80
CA GLY A 332 -28.50 24.21 54.89
C GLY A 332 -29.22 25.55 54.66
N TYR A 333 -30.35 25.51 53.96
CA TYR A 333 -31.24 26.65 53.71
C TYR A 333 -31.84 27.22 55.00
N PRO A 334 -32.04 28.55 55.13
CA PRO A 334 -32.65 29.14 56.31
C PRO A 334 -34.17 29.22 56.21
N GLN A 335 -34.84 28.62 57.20
CA GLN A 335 -36.24 28.88 57.55
C GLN A 335 -36.27 30.03 58.57
N GLY A 336 -37.21 30.97 58.37
CA GLY A 336 -37.18 32.30 58.99
C GLY A 336 -37.31 32.38 60.51
N GLY A 337 -36.93 33.55 61.03
CA GLY A 337 -37.14 33.95 62.43
C GLY A 337 -36.34 35.20 62.74
N GLY A 338 -37.02 36.32 62.98
CA GLY A 338 -36.41 37.63 63.20
C GLY A 338 -35.58 37.76 64.49
N GLY A 339 -34.83 38.85 64.59
CA GLY A 339 -34.17 39.25 65.83
C GLY A 339 -32.99 40.18 65.61
N PHE A 340 -33.10 41.39 66.12
CA PHE A 340 -32.07 42.41 66.21
C PHE A 340 -30.79 41.88 66.88
N GLY A 341 -29.62 42.10 66.26
CA GLY A 341 -28.30 41.81 66.82
C GLY A 341 -27.23 42.77 66.28
N PRO A 342 -26.20 43.12 67.08
CA PRO A 342 -25.38 44.33 66.90
C PRO A 342 -24.38 44.24 65.72
N PRO A 343 -23.90 45.39 65.19
CA PRO A 343 -23.01 45.41 64.03
C PRO A 343 -21.61 44.84 64.35
N PRO A 344 -20.92 44.26 63.36
CA PRO A 344 -19.59 43.68 63.55
C PRO A 344 -18.51 44.75 63.80
N PRO A 345 -17.45 44.43 64.57
CA PRO A 345 -16.36 45.36 64.90
C PRO A 345 -15.43 45.63 63.70
N PRO A 346 -14.76 46.80 63.66
CA PRO A 346 -13.97 47.25 62.52
C PRO A 346 -12.63 46.52 62.37
N SER A 347 -12.24 46.31 61.11
CA SER A 347 -10.99 45.72 60.63
C SER A 347 -9.75 46.50 61.06
N GLN A 348 -8.75 45.79 61.59
CA GLN A 348 -7.43 46.34 61.94
C GLN A 348 -6.59 46.68 60.68
N PRO A 349 -5.79 47.75 60.69
CA PRO A 349 -4.91 48.14 59.58
C PRO A 349 -3.57 47.36 59.56
N PRO A 350 -2.88 47.32 58.40
CA PRO A 350 -1.66 46.51 58.22
C PRO A 350 -0.43 47.10 58.93
N PRO A 351 0.49 46.29 59.47
CA PRO A 351 1.75 46.76 60.04
C PRO A 351 2.76 47.11 58.93
N GLY A 352 3.28 48.34 58.97
CA GLY A 352 4.46 48.74 58.21
C GLY A 352 5.67 48.90 59.14
N TRP A 353 6.75 48.22 58.81
CA TRP A 353 8.16 48.62 58.95
C TRP A 353 8.93 47.95 57.81
#